data_AF-A0A258FLP9-F1
#
_entry.id   AF-A0A258FLP9-F1
#
_cell.length_a   1.000
_cell.length_b   1.000
_cell.length_c   1.000
_cell.angle_alpha   90.00
_cell.angle_beta   90.00
_cell.angle_gamma   90.00
#
_symmetry.space_group_name_H-M   'P 1'
#
loop_
_entity.id
_entity.type
_entity.pdbx_description
1 polymer ?
#
loop_
_entity_poly.entity_id
_entity_poly.type
_entity_poly.pdbx_seq_one_letter_code
_entity_poly.pdbx_strand_id
1 'polypeptide(L)' 'MTFEDLEPRSARGAGVTALGREDLDLYSVEELNERMDALQAEIDRSKAAIAAKNAKKSAADALFNFGG' A
#
# COMPACT_ATOMS: atom_id res chain seq x y z
N MET A 1 3.65 4.18 33.20
CA MET A 1 3.74 3.62 31.85
C MET A 1 2.58 2.67 31.72
N THR A 2 1.50 3.13 31.11
CA THR A 2 0.24 2.40 30.98
C THR A 2 0.37 1.33 29.91
N PHE A 3 -0.09 0.12 30.21
CA PHE A 3 -0.03 -1.06 29.33
C PHE A 3 -1.07 -1.02 28.20
N GLU A 4 -1.83 0.07 28.07
CA GLU A 4 -2.87 0.27 27.05
C GLU A 4 -2.35 0.41 25.60
N ASP A 5 -1.03 0.45 25.35
CA ASP A 5 -0.44 0.70 24.01
C ASP A 5 0.16 -0.57 23.35
N LEU A 6 -0.41 -1.75 23.65
CA LEU A 6 0.01 -3.03 23.07
C LEU A 6 -1.11 -3.66 22.24
N GLU A 7 -1.93 -2.84 21.54
CA GLU A 7 -2.76 -3.39 20.48
C GLU A 7 -1.83 -4.08 19.46
N PRO A 8 -2.09 -5.36 19.10
CA PRO A 8 -1.27 -6.06 18.13
C PRO A 8 -1.21 -5.23 16.86
N ARG A 9 -0.02 -4.74 16.48
CA ARG A 9 0.14 -3.99 15.24
C ARG A 9 -0.46 -4.83 14.12
N SER A 10 -1.50 -4.30 13.50
CA SER A 10 -2.11 -4.86 12.30
C SER A 10 -1.00 -5.37 11.37
N ALA A 11 -1.04 -6.67 11.05
CA ALA A 11 -0.03 -7.29 10.21
C ALA A 11 0.03 -6.54 8.88
N ARG A 12 1.23 -6.31 8.33
CA ARG A 12 1.37 -5.62 7.04
C ARG A 12 0.50 -6.32 6.00
N GLY A 13 -0.34 -5.54 5.30
CA GLY A 13 -1.27 -6.08 4.29
C GLY A 13 -2.62 -6.56 4.83
N ALA A 14 -2.87 -6.54 6.14
CA ALA A 14 -4.15 -6.94 6.72
C ALA A 14 -5.35 -6.17 6.15
N GLY A 15 -5.17 -4.88 5.83
CA GLY A 15 -6.22 -4.07 5.19
C GLY A 15 -6.62 -4.60 3.81
N VAL A 16 -5.65 -4.99 2.95
CA VAL A 16 -5.93 -5.56 1.63
C VAL A 16 -6.64 -6.92 1.76
N THR A 17 -6.23 -7.73 2.74
CA THR A 17 -6.91 -9.00 3.03
C THR A 17 -8.35 -8.79 3.53
N ALA A 18 -8.59 -7.78 4.36
CA ALA A 18 -9.92 -7.45 4.85
C ALA A 18 -10.85 -7.02 3.70
N LEU A 19 -10.38 -6.15 2.81
CA LEU A 19 -11.13 -5.70 1.63
C LEU A 19 -11.62 -6.86 0.75
N GLY A 20 -10.80 -7.91 0.59
CA GLY A 20 -11.15 -9.09 -0.21
C GLY A 20 -12.15 -10.05 0.45
N ARG A 21 -12.53 -9.81 1.71
CA ARG A 21 -13.54 -10.60 2.44
C ARG A 21 -14.89 -9.90 2.53
N GLU A 22 -14.98 -8.64 2.12
CA GLU A 22 -16.22 -7.88 2.17
C GLU A 22 -17.21 -8.40 1.12
N ASP A 23 -18.48 -8.50 1.52
CA ASP A 23 -19.56 -8.93 0.63
C ASP A 23 -20.04 -7.75 -0.22
N LEU A 24 -19.77 -7.82 -1.52
CA LEU A 24 -20.07 -6.74 -2.47
C LEU A 24 -21.55 -6.66 -2.84
N ASP A 25 -22.34 -7.70 -2.60
CA ASP A 25 -23.79 -7.70 -2.90
C ASP A 25 -24.56 -6.72 -2.00
N LEU A 26 -23.94 -6.25 -0.91
CA LEU A 26 -24.51 -5.28 0.01
C LEU A 26 -24.32 -3.81 -0.42
N TYR A 27 -23.56 -3.57 -1.48
CA TYR A 27 -23.22 -2.23 -1.97
C TYR A 27 -24.06 -1.87 -3.20
N SER A 28 -24.45 -0.60 -3.29
CA SER A 28 -24.98 -0.02 -4.53
C SER A 28 -23.90 0.11 -5.60
N VAL A 29 -24.32 0.29 -6.86
CA VAL A 29 -23.40 0.51 -7.99
C VAL A 29 -22.58 1.79 -7.77
N GLU A 30 -23.20 2.84 -7.25
CA GLU A 30 -22.54 4.11 -6.93
C GLU A 30 -21.44 3.89 -5.88
N GLU A 31 -21.73 3.22 -4.77
CA GLU A 31 -20.74 2.92 -3.72
C GLU A 31 -19.60 2.03 -4.24
N LEU A 32 -19.88 1.09 -5.14
CA LEU A 32 -18.85 0.26 -5.78
C LEU A 32 -17.93 1.10 -6.67
N ASN A 33 -18.46 2.09 -7.39
CA ASN A 33 -17.63 3.01 -8.18
C ASN A 33 -16.74 3.87 -7.28
N GLU A 34 -17.28 4.45 -6.21
CA GLU A 34 -16.49 5.23 -5.23
C GLU A 34 -15.39 4.37 -4.58
N ARG A 35 -15.71 3.12 -4.23
CA ARG A 35 -14.75 2.15 -3.73
C ARG A 35 -13.63 1.91 -4.75
N MET A 36 -13.98 1.70 -6.02
CA MET A 36 -13.00 1.47 -7.09
C MET A 36 -12.06 2.66 -7.27
N ASP A 37 -12.59 3.89 -7.27
CA ASP A 37 -11.78 5.10 -7.40
C ASP A 37 -10.76 5.23 -6.27
N ALA A 38 -11.20 4.96 -5.02
CA ALA A 38 -10.32 4.97 -3.86
C ALA A 38 -9.21 3.90 -3.96
N LEU A 39 -9.55 2.68 -4.38
CA LEU A 39 -8.59 1.59 -4.56
C LEU A 39 -7.60 1.89 -5.69
N GLN A 40 -8.05 2.49 -6.78
CA GLN A 40 -7.20 2.87 -7.91
C GLN A 40 -6.18 3.94 -7.49
N ALA A 41 -6.63 4.95 -6.73
CA ALA A 41 -5.73 5.95 -6.16
C ALA A 41 -4.66 5.32 -5.26
N GLU A 42 -5.02 4.34 -4.44
CA GLU A 42 -4.06 3.62 -3.59
C GLU A 42 -3.06 2.78 -4.40
N ILE A 43 -3.53 2.12 -5.47
CA ILE A 43 -2.65 1.40 -6.40
C ILE A 43 -1.61 2.36 -7.00
N ASP A 44 -2.03 3.55 -7.41
CA ASP A 44 -1.12 4.52 -8.02
C ASP A 44 -0.14 5.10 -7.00
N ARG A 45 -0.56 5.34 -5.75
CA ARG A 45 0.35 5.66 -4.64
C ARG A 45 1.40 4.56 -4.42
N SER A 46 0.98 3.31 -4.41
CA SER A 46 1.87 2.15 -4.24
C SER A 46 2.88 2.03 -5.38
N LYS A 47 2.43 2.22 -6.64
CA LYS A 47 3.32 2.26 -7.81
C LYS A 47 4.34 3.39 -7.72
N ALA A 48 3.93 4.59 -7.32
CA ALA A 48 4.82 5.73 -7.14
C ALA A 48 5.88 5.45 -6.06
N ALA A 49 5.50 4.84 -4.95
CA ALA A 49 6.43 4.44 -3.89
C ALA A 49 7.45 3.39 -4.37
N ILE A 50 7.03 2.42 -5.18
CA ILE A 50 7.92 1.43 -5.80
C ILE A 50 8.91 2.13 -6.75
N ALA A 51 8.41 3.00 -7.64
CA ALA A 51 9.25 3.73 -8.57
C ALA A 51 10.33 4.57 -7.84
N ALA A 52 9.95 5.27 -6.77
CA ALA A 52 10.87 6.04 -5.96
C ALA A 52 11.95 5.17 -5.28
N LYS A 53 11.59 3.97 -4.81
CA LYS A 53 12.56 3.02 -4.22
C LYS A 53 13.53 2.48 -5.28
N ASN A 54 13.03 2.14 -6.46
CA ASN A 54 13.86 1.65 -7.56
C ASN A 54 14.82 2.72 -8.09
N ALA A 55 14.36 3.98 -8.20
CA ALA A 55 15.20 5.10 -8.60
C ALA A 55 16.38 5.30 -7.63
N LYS A 56 16.11 5.23 -6.32
CA LYS A 56 17.16 5.31 -5.29
C LYS A 56 18.17 4.17 -5.40
N LYS A 57 17.70 2.94 -5.66
CA LYS A 57 18.58 1.79 -5.87
C LYS A 57 19.47 1.97 -7.10
N SER A 58 18.89 2.34 -8.23
CA SER A 58 19.64 2.57 -9.48
C SER A 58 20.70 3.66 -9.33
N ALA A 59 20.39 4.77 -8.65
CA ALA A 59 21.35 5.82 -8.35
C ALA A 59 22.49 5.35 -7.44
N ALA A 60 22.18 4.52 -6.45
CA ALA A 60 23.19 3.91 -5.58
C ALA A 60 24.09 2.93 -6.35
N ASP A 61 23.51 2.03 -7.15
CA ASP A 61 24.23 1.05 -7.97
C ASP A 61 25.19 1.75 -8.95
N ALA A 62 24.75 2.85 -9.58
CA ALA A 62 25.60 3.66 -10.44
C ALA A 62 26.80 4.26 -9.68
N LEU A 63 26.59 4.84 -8.50
CA LEU A 63 27.66 5.41 -7.66
C LEU A 63 28.73 4.36 -7.31
N PHE A 64 28.33 3.13 -6.99
CA PHE A 64 29.26 2.05 -6.66
C PHE A 64 30.02 1.51 -7.88
N ASN A 65 29.40 1.49 -9.07
CA ASN A 65 30.04 0.99 -10.30
C ASN A 65 31.09 1.96 -10.88
N PHE A 66 31.06 3.25 -10.52
CA PHE A 66 32.07 4.23 -10.95
C PHE A 66 33.29 4.31 -10.02
N GLY A 67 33.27 3.64 -8.86
CA GLY A 67 34.35 3.68 -7.87
C GLY A 67 35.27 2.46 -7.82
N GLY A 68 35.07 1.48 -8.73
CA GLY A 68 35.85 0.23 -8.82
C GLY A 68 36.80 0.19 -10.00
#